data_AF-A0A950CI19-F1
#
_entry.id   AF-A0A950CI19-F1
#
_cell.length_a   1.000
_cell.length_b   1.000
_cell.length_c   1.000
_cell.angle_alpha   90.00
_cell.angle_beta   90.00
_cell.angle_gamma   90.00
#
_symmetry.space_group_name_H-M   'P 1'
#
loop_
_entity.id
_entity.type
_entity.pdbx_description
1 polymer ?
#
loop_
_entity_poly.entity_id
_entity_poly.type
_entity_poly.pdbx_seq_one_letter_code
_entity_poly.pdbx_strand_id
1 'polypeptide(L)'
;LSEYLVQELSGQSDLAHADGRARFAEAARPLFAKVPQGVYHELLLERLAKVVGLSAPRLEELWRQGPAGTPAPATAAPPPPRRQPSGPARGAGRGSLVRQAIVRLLHYPAIAIEVSPAERAGLDASEEPGVPLLRELLDNLREQPAQIPAQIIQRWSGREGSEALEKLLEREEVITGQAAAAQELRAALLKLADQAAARRLEALEAKSRVGALDGVELEEFQLLIKRMSRREAPGA
;
A
#
# COMPACT_ATOMS: atom_id res chain seq x y z
N LEU A 1 -8.59 14.62 -14.61
CA LEU A 1 -8.72 13.40 -13.77
C LEU A 1 -10.10 12.75 -13.88
N SER A 2 -11.20 13.53 -13.83
CA SER A 2 -12.56 13.02 -14.02
C SER A 2 -12.88 12.59 -15.46
N GLU A 3 -12.24 13.19 -16.47
CA GLU A 3 -12.42 12.75 -17.86
C GLU A 3 -11.87 11.34 -18.08
N TYR A 4 -10.65 11.03 -17.63
CA TYR A 4 -10.03 9.73 -17.90
C TYR A 4 -10.78 8.57 -17.21
N LEU A 5 -11.27 8.73 -15.98
CA LEU A 5 -12.05 7.70 -15.30
C LEU A 5 -13.40 7.45 -16.00
N VAL A 6 -14.04 8.52 -16.50
CA VAL A 6 -15.24 8.40 -17.33
C VAL A 6 -14.90 7.78 -18.68
N GLN A 7 -13.82 8.17 -19.34
CA GLN A 7 -13.39 7.68 -20.66
C GLN A 7 -13.01 6.19 -20.62
N GLU A 8 -12.30 5.75 -19.57
CA GLU A 8 -11.86 4.36 -19.39
C GLU A 8 -13.04 3.43 -19.09
N LEU A 9 -13.98 3.85 -18.24
CA LEU A 9 -15.21 3.11 -17.94
C LEU A 9 -16.23 3.15 -19.10
N SER A 10 -16.20 4.22 -19.92
CA SER A 10 -16.96 4.31 -21.18
C SER A 10 -16.41 3.39 -22.27
N GLY A 11 -15.10 3.09 -22.24
CA GLY A 11 -14.47 2.16 -23.18
C GLY A 11 -14.96 0.72 -23.05
N GLN A 12 -15.56 0.35 -21.91
CA GLN A 12 -16.08 -0.99 -21.62
C GLN A 12 -17.62 -1.08 -21.65
N SER A 13 -18.32 0.03 -21.92
CA SER A 13 -19.79 0.13 -21.79
C SER A 13 -20.39 1.02 -22.88
N ASP A 14 -21.36 0.52 -23.67
CA ASP A 14 -22.06 1.36 -24.64
C ASP A 14 -23.06 2.32 -23.94
N LEU A 15 -22.60 3.53 -23.68
CA LEU A 15 -23.37 4.57 -22.97
C LEU A 15 -24.57 5.11 -23.76
N ALA A 16 -24.72 4.73 -25.04
CA ALA A 16 -25.91 5.06 -25.84
C ALA A 16 -27.15 4.27 -25.40
N HIS A 17 -26.97 3.12 -24.75
CA HIS A 17 -28.05 2.23 -24.32
C HIS A 17 -28.18 2.18 -22.79
N ALA A 18 -29.42 2.04 -22.29
CA ALA A 18 -29.72 1.99 -20.85
C ALA A 18 -28.93 0.90 -20.11
N ASP A 19 -28.66 -0.22 -20.78
CA ASP A 19 -27.92 -1.37 -20.24
C ASP A 19 -26.42 -1.07 -20.03
N GLY A 20 -25.80 -0.30 -20.92
CA GLY A 20 -24.41 0.15 -20.77
C GLY A 20 -24.26 1.20 -19.66
N ARG A 21 -25.26 2.06 -19.46
CA ARG A 21 -25.30 3.02 -18.34
C ARG A 21 -25.47 2.31 -16.99
N ALA A 22 -26.25 1.23 -16.94
CA ALA A 22 -26.41 0.40 -15.75
C ALA A 22 -25.10 -0.33 -15.38
N ARG A 23 -24.40 -0.92 -16.36
CA ARG A 23 -23.09 -1.55 -16.15
C ARG A 23 -22.02 -0.57 -15.68
N PHE A 24 -22.00 0.64 -16.25
CA PHE A 24 -21.13 1.72 -15.79
C PHE A 24 -21.41 2.08 -14.31
N ALA A 25 -22.68 2.18 -13.91
CA ALA A 25 -23.06 2.49 -12.54
C ALA A 25 -22.65 1.38 -11.55
N GLU A 26 -22.82 0.10 -11.91
CA GLU A 26 -22.38 -1.03 -11.07
C GLU A 26 -20.84 -1.11 -10.95
N ALA A 27 -20.11 -0.83 -12.04
CA ALA A 27 -18.65 -0.79 -12.02
C ALA A 27 -18.10 0.40 -11.20
N ALA A 28 -18.80 1.55 -11.22
CA ALA A 28 -18.41 2.73 -10.47
C ALA A 28 -18.69 2.61 -8.96
N ARG A 29 -19.67 1.80 -8.55
CA ARG A 29 -20.09 1.60 -7.15
C ARG A 29 -18.95 1.24 -6.19
N PRO A 30 -18.12 0.20 -6.43
CA PRO A 30 -17.04 -0.17 -5.50
C PRO A 30 -15.93 0.88 -5.45
N LEU A 31 -15.71 1.63 -6.53
CA LEU A 31 -14.73 2.71 -6.58
C LEU A 31 -15.22 3.93 -5.79
N PHE A 32 -16.50 4.28 -5.96
CA PHE A 32 -17.14 5.35 -5.20
C PHE A 32 -17.19 5.05 -3.70
N ALA A 33 -17.46 3.80 -3.31
CA ALA A 33 -17.47 3.37 -1.91
C ALA A 33 -16.09 3.46 -1.22
N LYS A 34 -14.99 3.49 -1.97
CA LYS A 34 -13.63 3.72 -1.46
C LYS A 34 -13.32 5.21 -1.27
N VAL A 35 -14.15 6.12 -1.79
CA VAL A 35 -13.96 7.57 -1.65
C VAL A 35 -14.56 8.02 -0.30
N PRO A 36 -13.80 8.67 0.59
CA PRO A 36 -14.34 9.19 1.85
C PRO A 36 -15.39 10.28 1.61
N GLN A 37 -16.45 10.31 2.42
CA GLN A 37 -17.48 11.37 2.35
C GLN A 37 -16.87 12.76 2.56
N GLY A 38 -17.20 13.70 1.67
CA GLY A 38 -16.68 15.07 1.64
C GLY A 38 -17.03 15.78 0.33
N VAL A 39 -16.59 17.02 0.14
CA VAL A 39 -16.94 17.85 -1.04
C VAL A 39 -16.59 17.16 -2.36
N TYR A 40 -15.46 16.46 -2.42
CA TYR A 40 -15.07 15.70 -3.61
C TYR A 40 -15.98 14.48 -3.87
N HIS A 41 -16.46 13.82 -2.81
CA HIS A 41 -17.43 12.73 -2.93
C HIS A 41 -18.75 13.24 -3.51
N GLU A 42 -19.23 14.42 -3.10
CA GLU A 42 -20.44 15.04 -3.68
C GLU A 42 -20.23 15.43 -5.15
N LEU A 43 -19.12 16.08 -5.48
CA LEU A 43 -18.80 16.46 -6.87
C LEU A 43 -18.62 15.23 -7.78
N LEU A 44 -18.06 14.14 -7.26
CA LEU A 44 -17.90 12.88 -7.98
C LEU A 44 -19.24 12.17 -8.17
N LEU A 45 -20.09 12.12 -7.14
CA LEU A 45 -21.44 11.55 -7.21
C LEU A 45 -22.29 12.29 -8.24
N GLU A 46 -22.27 13.62 -8.22
CA GLU A 46 -23.01 14.46 -9.15
C GLU A 46 -22.57 14.25 -10.59
N ARG A 47 -21.27 14.04 -10.79
CA ARG A 47 -20.72 13.77 -12.12
C ARG A 47 -21.03 12.36 -12.62
N LEU A 48 -20.96 11.34 -11.77
CA LEU A 48 -21.35 9.96 -12.09
C LEU A 48 -22.85 9.87 -12.43
N ALA A 49 -23.68 10.55 -11.65
CA ALA A 49 -25.11 10.63 -11.87
C ALA A 49 -25.47 11.26 -13.22
N LYS A 50 -24.76 12.34 -13.61
CA LYS A 50 -24.92 12.98 -14.92
C LYS A 50 -24.61 12.05 -16.09
N VAL A 51 -23.62 11.16 -15.96
CA VAL A 51 -23.26 10.17 -16.98
C VAL A 51 -24.32 9.06 -17.08
N VAL A 52 -24.80 8.55 -15.94
CA VAL A 52 -25.86 7.52 -15.88
C VAL A 52 -27.24 8.09 -16.25
N GLY A 53 -27.43 9.40 -16.16
CA GLY A 53 -28.69 10.08 -16.47
C GLY A 53 -29.69 10.03 -15.33
N LEU A 54 -29.21 9.87 -14.10
CA LEU A 54 -29.97 9.87 -12.86
C LEU A 54 -29.62 11.11 -12.03
N SER A 55 -30.41 11.42 -11.02
CA SER A 55 -30.01 12.40 -10.01
C SER A 55 -29.02 11.78 -9.02
N ALA A 56 -28.06 12.58 -8.54
CA ALA A 56 -27.09 12.20 -7.51
C ALA A 56 -27.70 11.45 -6.31
N PRO A 57 -28.80 11.94 -5.68
CA PRO A 57 -29.44 11.22 -4.58
C PRO A 57 -30.09 9.90 -5.01
N ARG A 58 -30.59 9.80 -6.25
CA ARG A 58 -31.22 8.56 -6.74
C ARG A 58 -30.20 7.47 -7.02
N LEU A 59 -29.03 7.84 -7.53
CA LEU A 59 -27.92 6.91 -7.76
C LEU A 59 -27.34 6.39 -6.44
N GLU A 60 -27.16 7.28 -5.47
CA GLU A 60 -26.67 6.89 -4.14
C GLU A 60 -27.64 5.96 -3.40
N GLU A 61 -28.94 6.22 -3.51
CA GLU A 61 -29.98 5.35 -2.91
C GLU A 61 -29.95 3.94 -3.53
N LEU A 62 -29.81 3.82 -4.85
CA LEU A 62 -29.68 2.53 -5.53
C LEU A 62 -28.44 1.75 -5.06
N TRP A 63 -27.32 2.43 -4.83
CA TRP A 63 -26.11 1.81 -4.31
C TRP A 63 -26.17 1.45 -2.83
N ARG A 64 -26.99 2.15 -2.05
CA ARG A 64 -27.22 1.89 -0.63
C ARG A 64 -28.15 0.71 -0.41
N GLN A 65 -29.14 0.51 -1.28
CA GLN A 65 -30.15 -0.53 -1.13
C GLN A 65 -29.63 -1.94 -1.48
N GLY A 66 -28.57 -2.07 -2.29
CA GLY A 66 -27.99 -3.37 -2.66
C GLY A 66 -28.98 -4.36 -3.29
N PRO A 67 -28.54 -5.53 -3.79
CA PRO A 67 -29.48 -6.57 -4.19
C PRO A 67 -30.14 -7.13 -2.93
N ALA A 68 -31.47 -7.01 -2.85
CA ALA A 68 -32.28 -7.46 -1.73
C ALA A 68 -32.09 -8.96 -1.42
N GLY A 69 -31.83 -9.29 -0.15
CA GLY A 69 -31.70 -10.68 0.31
C GLY A 69 -31.56 -10.84 1.83
N THR A 70 -32.66 -10.57 2.54
CA THR A 70 -33.24 -11.29 3.72
C THR A 70 -32.41 -11.46 5.03
N PRO A 71 -33.04 -11.36 6.24
CA PRO A 71 -32.40 -10.89 7.47
C PRO A 71 -31.91 -11.95 8.48
N ALA A 72 -31.19 -11.43 9.49
CA ALA A 72 -30.56 -12.08 10.65
C ALA A 72 -31.49 -12.93 11.54
N PRO A 73 -30.87 -13.66 12.51
CA PRO A 73 -31.31 -13.46 13.89
C PRO A 73 -30.18 -13.29 14.93
N ALA A 74 -30.38 -12.26 15.75
CA ALA A 74 -30.33 -12.16 17.22
C ALA A 74 -29.29 -12.94 18.07
N THR A 75 -28.45 -12.13 18.75
CA THR A 75 -28.07 -12.14 20.18
C THR A 75 -27.52 -13.40 20.86
N ALA A 76 -26.24 -13.33 21.25
CA ALA A 76 -25.68 -13.99 22.43
C ALA A 76 -24.74 -13.04 23.19
N ALA A 77 -24.81 -13.12 24.52
CA ALA A 77 -24.26 -12.23 25.55
C ALA A 77 -22.71 -12.13 25.61
N PRO A 78 -22.13 -11.13 26.31
CA PRO A 78 -20.71 -10.84 26.24
C PRO A 78 -19.84 -11.72 27.18
N PRO A 79 -18.62 -12.10 26.78
CA PRO A 79 -17.63 -12.74 27.65
C PRO A 79 -16.82 -11.73 28.49
N PRO A 80 -16.16 -12.17 29.59
CA PRO A 80 -15.50 -11.32 30.57
C PRO A 80 -14.25 -10.59 30.03
N PRO A 81 -13.79 -9.50 30.70
CA PRO A 81 -12.73 -8.65 30.18
C PRO A 81 -11.38 -9.36 30.20
N ARG A 82 -10.88 -9.74 29.02
CA ARG A 82 -9.48 -10.09 28.82
C ARG A 82 -8.64 -8.81 28.84
N ARG A 83 -7.67 -8.80 29.75
CA ARG A 83 -6.62 -7.77 29.87
C ARG A 83 -5.99 -7.51 28.51
N GLN A 84 -6.10 -6.26 28.06
CA GLN A 84 -5.49 -5.76 26.83
C GLN A 84 -3.96 -5.69 27.01
N PRO A 85 -3.16 -6.28 26.11
CA PRO A 85 -1.82 -5.77 25.85
C PRO A 85 -1.94 -4.56 24.92
N SER A 86 -1.45 -3.41 25.41
CA SER A 86 -1.31 -2.17 24.68
C SER A 86 -0.33 -2.34 23.51
N GLY A 87 -0.80 -2.12 22.28
CA GLY A 87 0.04 -1.99 21.09
C GLY A 87 -0.70 -2.36 19.80
N PRO A 88 -0.53 -1.62 18.69
CA PRO A 88 -1.16 -1.97 17.43
C PRO A 88 -0.65 -3.34 16.97
N ALA A 89 -1.58 -4.23 16.64
CA ALA A 89 -1.32 -5.59 16.19
C ALA A 89 -0.46 -5.58 14.91
N ARG A 90 0.87 -5.67 15.06
CA ARG A 90 1.77 -6.13 14.01
C ARG A 90 1.56 -7.64 13.88
N GLY A 91 1.13 -8.08 12.70
CA GLY A 91 0.69 -9.44 12.41
C GLY A 91 1.54 -10.52 13.08
N ALA A 92 0.89 -11.34 13.89
CA ALA A 92 1.47 -12.53 14.50
C ALA A 92 1.88 -13.49 13.38
N GLY A 93 3.19 -13.71 13.22
CA GLY A 93 3.70 -14.84 12.41
C GLY A 93 5.15 -14.78 11.95
N ARG A 94 5.71 -13.61 11.54
CA ARG A 94 7.05 -13.58 10.90
C ARG A 94 7.90 -12.32 11.12
N GLY A 95 7.63 -11.49 12.14
CA GLY A 95 8.34 -10.20 12.32
C GLY A 95 7.96 -9.13 11.28
N SER A 96 8.51 -7.91 11.42
CA SER A 96 8.22 -6.80 10.48
C SER A 96 8.84 -7.03 9.10
N LEU A 97 8.25 -6.47 8.03
CA LEU A 97 8.79 -6.56 6.66
C LEU A 97 10.23 -6.05 6.57
N VAL A 98 10.54 -4.98 7.31
CA VAL A 98 11.89 -4.41 7.43
C VAL A 98 12.87 -5.45 8.00
N ARG A 99 12.50 -6.12 9.09
CA ARG A 99 13.32 -7.16 9.72
C ARG A 99 13.58 -8.31 8.76
N GLN A 100 12.53 -8.80 8.09
CA GLN A 100 12.66 -9.88 7.09
C GLN A 100 13.59 -9.48 5.94
N ALA A 101 13.50 -8.25 5.45
CA ALA A 101 14.38 -7.74 4.39
C ALA A 101 15.86 -7.70 4.85
N ILE A 102 16.12 -7.20 6.06
CA ILE A 102 17.47 -7.15 6.64
C ILE A 102 18.05 -8.56 6.80
N VAL A 103 17.27 -9.50 7.37
CA VAL A 103 17.71 -10.88 7.59
C VAL A 103 18.06 -11.58 6.28
N ARG A 104 17.29 -11.35 5.21
CA ARG A 104 17.59 -11.89 3.88
C ARG A 104 18.87 -11.33 3.30
N LEU A 105 19.10 -10.03 3.43
CA LEU A 105 20.35 -9.40 3.00
C LEU A 105 21.55 -9.89 3.81
N LEU A 106 21.37 -10.15 5.10
CA LEU A 106 22.43 -10.70 5.94
C LEU A 106 22.85 -12.10 5.49
N HIS A 107 21.88 -12.96 5.17
CA HIS A 107 22.14 -14.35 4.77
C HIS A 107 22.55 -14.50 3.31
N TYR A 108 22.04 -13.63 2.43
CA TYR A 108 22.29 -13.66 0.99
C TYR A 108 22.73 -12.29 0.47
N PRO A 109 23.91 -11.77 0.87
CA PRO A 109 24.32 -10.40 0.54
C PRO A 109 24.33 -10.08 -0.95
N ALA A 110 24.63 -11.07 -1.81
CA ALA A 110 24.68 -10.90 -3.25
C ALA A 110 23.34 -10.44 -3.88
N ILE A 111 22.20 -10.74 -3.24
CA ILE A 111 20.87 -10.36 -3.78
C ILE A 111 20.66 -8.84 -3.78
N ALA A 112 21.47 -8.08 -3.04
CA ALA A 112 21.38 -6.62 -3.01
C ALA A 112 21.57 -6.01 -4.42
N ILE A 113 22.39 -6.62 -5.26
CA ILE A 113 22.67 -6.18 -6.63
C ILE A 113 21.43 -6.33 -7.53
N GLU A 114 20.55 -7.28 -7.21
CA GLU A 114 19.31 -7.53 -7.96
C GLU A 114 18.22 -6.49 -7.68
N VAL A 115 18.38 -5.68 -6.64
CA VAL A 115 17.45 -4.60 -6.29
C VAL A 115 17.66 -3.43 -7.25
N SER A 116 16.62 -3.10 -8.01
CA SER A 116 16.66 -1.99 -8.95
C SER A 116 16.82 -0.63 -8.22
N PRO A 117 17.36 0.40 -8.89
CA PRO A 117 17.38 1.76 -8.35
C PRO A 117 15.99 2.25 -7.92
N ALA A 118 14.93 1.91 -8.67
CA ALA A 118 13.56 2.31 -8.36
C ALA A 118 13.01 1.63 -7.08
N GLU A 119 13.28 0.34 -6.89
CA GLU A 119 12.87 -0.38 -5.67
C GLU A 119 13.57 0.19 -4.42
N ARG A 120 14.86 0.52 -4.54
CA ARG A 120 15.61 1.17 -3.45
C ARG A 120 15.13 2.60 -3.17
N ALA A 121 14.93 3.42 -4.20
CA ALA A 121 14.41 4.78 -4.06
C ALA A 121 12.98 4.80 -3.46
N GLY A 122 12.19 3.75 -3.71
CA GLY A 122 10.86 3.59 -3.13
C GLY A 122 10.84 3.56 -1.59
N LEU A 123 11.96 3.30 -0.93
CA LEU A 123 12.08 3.31 0.52
C LEU A 123 12.32 4.71 1.10
N ASP A 124 12.67 5.71 0.27
CA ASP A 124 13.12 7.02 0.78
C ASP A 124 12.01 7.79 1.51
N ALA A 125 10.76 7.56 1.13
CA ALA A 125 9.58 8.10 1.80
C ALA A 125 9.12 7.28 3.02
N SER A 126 9.76 6.14 3.33
CA SER A 126 9.34 5.25 4.40
C SER A 126 9.98 5.63 5.74
N GLU A 127 9.14 5.95 6.72
CA GLU A 127 9.54 6.32 8.09
C GLU A 127 9.44 5.15 9.08
N GLU A 128 9.30 3.92 8.59
CA GLU A 128 9.21 2.74 9.46
C GLU A 128 10.52 2.51 10.24
N PRO A 129 10.45 2.14 11.53
CA PRO A 129 11.64 1.80 12.32
C PRO A 129 12.50 0.74 11.62
N GLY A 130 13.80 1.04 11.51
CA GLY A 130 14.79 0.17 10.87
C GLY A 130 14.94 0.35 9.36
N VAL A 131 14.08 1.13 8.68
CA VAL A 131 14.26 1.46 7.26
C VAL A 131 15.57 2.23 7.00
N PRO A 132 16.02 3.18 7.84
CA PRO A 132 17.32 3.82 7.64
C PRO A 132 18.47 2.82 7.55
N LEU A 133 18.53 1.85 8.48
CA LEU A 133 19.52 0.77 8.45
C LEU A 133 19.38 -0.12 7.21
N LEU A 134 18.16 -0.47 6.82
CA LEU A 134 17.91 -1.26 5.60
C LEU A 134 18.39 -0.53 4.33
N ARG A 135 18.17 0.79 4.24
CA ARG A 135 18.65 1.61 3.12
C ARG A 135 20.17 1.64 3.07
N GLU A 136 20.83 1.93 4.20
CA GLU A 136 22.29 1.94 4.30
C GLU A 136 22.89 0.58 3.95
N LEU A 137 22.29 -0.51 4.44
CA LEU A 137 22.72 -1.87 4.14
C LEU A 137 22.62 -2.19 2.65
N LEU A 138 21.50 -1.83 2.01
CA LEU A 138 21.32 -2.00 0.56
C LEU A 138 22.35 -1.19 -0.24
N ASP A 139 22.56 0.07 0.11
CA ASP A 139 23.50 0.94 -0.60
C ASP A 139 24.93 0.40 -0.49
N ASN A 140 25.36 0.05 0.73
CA ASN A 140 26.69 -0.50 0.95
C ASN A 140 26.91 -1.82 0.21
N LEU A 141 25.93 -2.73 0.22
CA LEU A 141 26.05 -4.03 -0.46
C LEU A 141 26.00 -3.91 -1.99
N ARG A 142 25.34 -2.87 -2.51
CA ARG A 142 25.35 -2.56 -3.95
C ARG A 142 26.65 -1.92 -4.40
N GLU A 143 27.23 -1.04 -3.59
CA GLU A 143 28.53 -0.42 -3.87
C GLU A 143 29.69 -1.39 -3.68
N GLN A 144 29.63 -2.19 -2.62
CA GLN A 144 30.67 -3.15 -2.25
C GLN A 144 30.00 -4.49 -1.94
N PRO A 145 29.87 -5.39 -2.93
CA PRO A 145 29.29 -6.70 -2.70
C PRO A 145 30.01 -7.47 -1.58
N ALA A 146 29.23 -8.14 -0.74
CA ALA A 146 29.75 -9.10 0.24
C ALA A 146 29.37 -10.52 -0.21
N GLN A 147 30.21 -11.49 0.10
CA GLN A 147 29.98 -12.89 -0.27
C GLN A 147 29.41 -13.71 0.89
N ILE A 148 29.75 -13.32 2.13
CA ILE A 148 29.37 -14.04 3.34
C ILE A 148 28.88 -13.07 4.41
N PRO A 149 27.98 -13.50 5.32
CA PRO A 149 27.43 -12.65 6.38
C PRO A 149 28.50 -11.99 7.26
N ALA A 150 29.58 -12.71 7.57
CA ALA A 150 30.67 -12.22 8.40
C ALA A 150 31.35 -10.94 7.85
N GLN A 151 31.41 -10.78 6.53
CA GLN A 151 31.97 -9.56 5.92
C GLN A 151 31.07 -8.35 6.20
N ILE A 152 29.75 -8.55 6.26
CA ILE A 152 28.80 -7.48 6.59
C ILE A 152 28.99 -7.07 8.05
N ILE A 153 29.03 -8.04 8.97
CA ILE A 153 29.22 -7.79 10.40
C ILE A 153 30.55 -7.05 10.65
N GLN A 154 31.63 -7.47 10.00
CA GLN A 154 32.92 -6.80 10.11
C GLN A 154 32.86 -5.33 9.65
N ARG A 155 32.15 -5.04 8.56
CA ARG A 155 32.00 -3.66 8.04
C ARG A 155 31.14 -2.78 8.95
N TRP A 156 30.18 -3.37 9.66
CA TRP A 156 29.30 -2.68 10.60
C TRP A 156 29.88 -2.57 12.02
N SER A 157 31.01 -3.20 12.29
CA SER A 157 31.66 -3.12 13.61
C SER A 157 31.94 -1.67 14.02
N GLY A 158 31.47 -1.29 15.21
CA GLY A 158 31.60 0.07 15.74
C GLY A 158 30.66 1.11 15.14
N ARG A 159 29.75 0.71 14.23
CA ARG A 159 28.70 1.57 13.67
C ARG A 159 27.38 1.40 14.42
N GLU A 160 26.50 2.38 14.25
CA GLU A 160 25.11 2.25 14.68
C GLU A 160 24.45 1.03 13.99
N GLY A 161 23.71 0.23 14.75
CA GLY A 161 23.04 -0.96 14.25
C GLY A 161 23.86 -2.26 14.24
N SER A 162 25.17 -2.24 14.56
CA SER A 162 26.02 -3.45 14.62
C SER A 162 25.40 -4.57 15.48
N GLU A 163 25.04 -4.24 16.72
CA GLU A 163 24.46 -5.19 17.67
C GLU A 163 23.12 -5.76 17.19
N ALA A 164 22.34 -4.96 16.45
CA ALA A 164 21.08 -5.41 15.88
C ALA A 164 21.30 -6.42 14.75
N LEU A 165 22.28 -6.18 13.87
CA LEU A 165 22.61 -7.09 12.78
C LEU A 165 23.16 -8.44 13.31
N GLU A 166 24.03 -8.39 14.32
CA GLU A 166 24.56 -9.58 14.99
C GLU A 166 23.45 -10.42 15.61
N LYS A 167 22.56 -9.80 16.40
CA LYS A 167 21.42 -10.48 17.02
C LYS A 167 20.47 -11.08 15.99
N LEU A 168 20.28 -10.44 14.84
CA LEU A 168 19.42 -10.97 13.78
C LEU A 168 20.04 -12.17 13.10
N LEU A 169 21.36 -12.13 12.84
CA LEU A 169 22.09 -13.23 12.23
C LEU A 169 22.13 -14.48 13.14
N GLU A 170 22.27 -14.31 14.46
CA GLU A 170 22.30 -15.42 15.42
C GLU A 170 20.93 -16.09 15.64
N ARG A 171 19.84 -15.33 15.55
CA ARG A 171 18.51 -15.78 15.98
C ARG A 171 17.64 -16.30 14.85
N GLU A 172 17.93 -15.93 13.61
CA GLU A 172 17.04 -16.21 12.48
C GLU A 172 17.72 -17.06 11.45
N GLU A 173 17.25 -18.30 11.32
CA GLU A 173 17.65 -19.17 10.24
C GLU A 173 16.81 -18.87 8.99
N VAL A 174 17.49 -18.73 7.84
CA VAL A 174 16.83 -18.63 6.55
C VAL A 174 16.90 -19.97 5.83
N ILE A 175 15.73 -20.60 5.67
CA ILE A 175 15.59 -21.93 5.06
C ILE A 175 15.38 -21.83 3.53
N THR A 176 15.08 -20.64 3.01
CA THR A 176 14.78 -20.40 1.59
C THR A 176 16.04 -20.18 0.76
N GLY A 177 16.17 -20.81 -0.41
CA GLY A 177 17.30 -20.57 -1.32
C GLY A 177 17.42 -19.13 -1.82
N GLN A 178 18.60 -18.75 -2.31
CA GLN A 178 18.96 -17.38 -2.70
C GLN A 178 17.95 -16.71 -3.66
N ALA A 179 17.51 -17.43 -4.70
CA ALA A 179 16.55 -16.88 -5.67
C ALA A 179 15.18 -16.55 -5.04
N ALA A 180 14.69 -17.42 -4.14
CA ALA A 180 13.46 -17.16 -3.39
C ALA A 180 13.67 -15.98 -2.43
N ALA A 181 14.82 -15.91 -1.76
CA ALA A 181 15.15 -14.79 -0.88
C ALA A 181 15.22 -13.46 -1.63
N ALA A 182 15.73 -13.43 -2.86
CA ALA A 182 15.74 -12.25 -3.72
C ALA A 182 14.32 -11.79 -4.07
N GLN A 183 13.45 -12.71 -4.49
CA GLN A 183 12.05 -12.41 -4.77
C GLN A 183 11.31 -11.88 -3.54
N GLU A 184 11.50 -12.52 -2.39
CA GLU A 184 10.87 -12.12 -1.13
C GLU A 184 11.39 -10.77 -0.62
N LEU A 185 12.69 -10.48 -0.78
CA LEU A 185 13.26 -9.17 -0.52
C LEU A 185 12.54 -8.11 -1.37
N ARG A 186 12.51 -8.28 -2.70
CA ARG A 186 11.89 -7.31 -3.62
C ARG A 186 10.41 -7.10 -3.32
N ALA A 187 9.68 -8.17 -3.02
CA ALA A 187 8.28 -8.09 -2.59
C ALA A 187 8.12 -7.29 -1.28
N ALA A 188 9.03 -7.47 -0.33
CA ALA A 188 9.04 -6.70 0.92
C ALA A 188 9.34 -5.22 0.67
N LEU A 189 10.33 -4.87 -0.17
CA LEU A 189 10.66 -3.48 -0.50
C LEU A 189 9.49 -2.79 -1.20
N LEU A 190 8.85 -3.46 -2.16
CA LEU A 190 7.66 -2.95 -2.83
C LEU A 190 6.55 -2.68 -1.81
N LYS A 191 6.26 -3.64 -0.93
CA LYS A 191 5.23 -3.49 0.10
C LYS A 191 5.53 -2.35 1.08
N LEU A 192 6.78 -2.16 1.47
CA LEU A 192 7.21 -1.04 2.31
C LEU A 192 7.02 0.31 1.59
N ALA A 193 7.40 0.38 0.31
CA ALA A 193 7.22 1.59 -0.49
C ALA A 193 5.74 1.95 -0.65
N ASP A 194 4.87 0.96 -0.81
CA ASP A 194 3.44 1.21 -0.94
C ASP A 194 2.76 1.54 0.39
N GLN A 195 3.27 1.01 1.51
CA GLN A 195 2.87 1.46 2.85
C GLN A 195 3.24 2.93 3.08
N ALA A 196 4.44 3.34 2.66
CA ALA A 196 4.87 4.74 2.73
C ALA A 196 4.00 5.65 1.86
N ALA A 197 3.73 5.24 0.60
CA ALA A 197 2.87 5.97 -0.30
C ALA A 197 1.44 6.13 0.25
N ALA A 198 0.86 5.06 0.80
CA ALA A 198 -0.48 5.10 1.39
C ALA A 198 -0.55 6.05 2.61
N ARG A 199 0.46 6.01 3.50
CA ARG A 199 0.53 6.95 4.63
C ARG A 199 0.67 8.40 4.19
N ARG A 200 1.49 8.65 3.18
CA ARG A 200 1.67 10.00 2.64
C ARG A 200 0.38 10.52 2.01
N LEU A 201 -0.34 9.65 1.30
CA LEU A 201 -1.66 9.97 0.76
C LEU A 201 -2.64 10.34 1.90
N GLU A 202 -2.74 9.50 2.93
CA GLU A 202 -3.60 9.75 4.09
C GLU A 202 -3.26 11.08 4.79
N ALA A 203 -1.97 11.41 4.92
CA ALA A 203 -1.52 12.68 5.48
C ALA A 203 -1.95 13.89 4.62
N LEU A 204 -1.81 13.79 3.29
CA LEU A 204 -2.25 14.82 2.35
C LEU A 204 -3.78 14.97 2.35
N GLU A 205 -4.52 13.87 2.43
CA GLU A 205 -5.98 13.91 2.57
C GLU A 205 -6.39 14.59 3.88
N ALA A 206 -5.77 14.21 5.00
CA ALA A 206 -6.03 14.85 6.29
C ALA A 206 -5.75 16.36 6.25
N LYS A 207 -4.65 16.77 5.60
CA LYS A 207 -4.32 18.18 5.41
C LYS A 207 -5.39 18.90 4.56
N SER A 208 -5.82 18.29 3.45
CA SER A 208 -6.83 18.83 2.54
C SER A 208 -8.20 19.08 3.19
N ARG A 209 -8.53 18.33 4.26
CA ARG A 209 -9.77 18.51 5.03
C ARG A 209 -9.75 19.76 5.91
N VAL A 210 -8.56 20.18 6.35
CA VAL A 210 -8.37 21.30 7.29
C VAL A 210 -7.95 22.58 6.57
N GLY A 211 -7.31 22.47 5.40
CA GLY A 211 -6.89 23.61 4.59
C GLY A 211 -6.56 23.21 3.15
N ALA A 212 -6.14 24.18 2.33
CA ALA A 212 -5.74 23.90 0.96
C ALA A 212 -4.37 23.20 0.91
N LEU A 213 -4.21 22.25 -0.01
CA LEU A 213 -2.90 21.77 -0.43
C LEU A 213 -2.22 22.82 -1.31
N ASP A 214 -0.92 22.98 -1.17
CA ASP A 214 -0.15 23.82 -2.10
C ASP A 214 0.04 23.10 -3.46
N GLY A 215 0.65 23.81 -4.43
CA GLY A 215 0.85 23.25 -5.78
C GLY A 215 1.72 22.00 -5.79
N VAL A 216 2.74 21.94 -4.94
CA VAL A 216 3.66 20.79 -4.85
C VAL A 216 2.96 19.59 -4.22
N GLU A 217 2.20 19.82 -3.17
CA GLU A 217 1.42 18.81 -2.47
C GLU A 217 0.29 18.25 -3.34
N LEU A 218 -0.34 19.09 -4.16
CA LEU A 218 -1.37 18.65 -5.10
C LEU A 218 -0.78 17.78 -6.21
N GLU A 219 0.39 18.14 -6.74
CA GLU A 219 1.13 17.32 -7.71
C GLU A 219 1.55 15.99 -7.09
N GLU A 220 2.10 16.00 -5.87
CA GLU A 220 2.44 14.80 -5.11
C GLU A 220 1.23 13.89 -4.92
N PHE A 221 0.10 14.46 -4.48
CA PHE A 221 -1.16 13.72 -4.30
C PHE A 221 -1.61 13.02 -5.59
N GLN A 222 -1.58 13.73 -6.73
CA GLN A 222 -1.94 13.14 -8.03
C GLN A 222 -0.99 12.00 -8.45
N LEU A 223 0.31 12.16 -8.20
CA LEU A 223 1.30 11.12 -8.49
C LEU A 223 1.08 9.87 -7.62
N LEU A 224 0.79 10.04 -6.34
CA LEU A 224 0.51 8.94 -5.42
C LEU A 224 -0.76 8.17 -5.82
N ILE A 225 -1.84 8.87 -6.17
CA ILE A 225 -3.07 8.25 -6.68
C ILE A 225 -2.81 7.45 -7.99
N LYS A 226 -2.04 8.02 -8.93
CA LYS A 226 -1.66 7.34 -10.17
C LYS A 226 -0.83 6.07 -9.90
N ARG A 227 0.06 6.13 -8.91
CA ARG A 227 0.86 4.98 -8.48
C ARG A 227 -0.02 3.87 -7.89
N MET A 228 -0.96 4.21 -7.00
CA MET A 228 -1.82 3.21 -6.35
C MET A 228 -2.82 2.58 -7.33
N SER A 229 -3.39 3.35 -8.26
CA SER A 229 -4.29 2.84 -9.30
C SER A 229 -3.59 1.88 -10.28
N ARG A 230 -2.35 2.15 -10.68
CA ARG A 230 -1.56 1.23 -11.52
C ARG A 230 -1.25 -0.10 -10.81
N ARG A 231 -1.24 -0.13 -9.48
CA ARG A 231 -0.98 -1.34 -8.69
C ARG A 231 -2.23 -2.20 -8.47
N GLU A 232 -3.42 -1.60 -8.46
CA GLU A 232 -4.70 -2.34 -8.35
C GLU A 232 -5.20 -2.91 -9.68
N ALA A 233 -4.61 -2.53 -10.82
CA ALA A 233 -4.84 -3.21 -12.10
C ALA A 233 -4.25 -4.63 -12.03
N PRO A 234 -5.06 -5.70 -11.96
CA PRO A 234 -4.54 -7.05 -12.10
C PRO A 234 -3.97 -7.18 -13.50
N GLY A 235 -2.84 -7.88 -13.62
CA GLY A 235 -2.12 -8.06 -14.87
C GLY A 235 -3.04 -8.42 -16.03
N ALA A 236 -2.90 -7.66 -17.12
CA ALA A 236 -3.29 -8.09 -18.46
C ALA A 236 -2.50 -9.32 -18.87
#